data_AF-A0A062UD51-F1
#
_entry.id   AF-A0A062UD51-F1
#
_cell.length_a   1.000
_cell.length_b   1.000
_cell.length_c   1.000
_cell.angle_alpha   90.00
_cell.angle_beta   90.00
_cell.angle_gamma   90.00
#
_symmetry.space_group_name_H-M   'P 1'
#
loop_
_entity.id
_entity.type
_entity.pdbx_description
1 polymer ?
#
loop_
_entity_poly.entity_id
_entity_poly.type
_entity_poly.pdbx_seq_one_letter_code
_entity_poly.pdbx_strand_id
1 'polypeptide(L)' 'MEAISPIPIKDESGELRALQDVERDILQYAIDFYDGHMSEVSRRLGIGRSTLYRKVREYDLDVRAEREAS' A
#
# COMPACT_ATOMS: atom_id res chain seq x y z
N MET A 1 16.26 20.58 -2.55
CA MET A 1 16.17 19.26 -3.19
C MET A 1 14.78 18.76 -2.86
N GLU A 2 13.87 18.68 -3.84
CA GLU A 2 12.54 18.13 -3.58
C GLU A 2 12.70 16.68 -3.12
N ALA A 3 12.07 16.33 -1.99
CA ALA A 3 12.04 14.96 -1.54
C ALA A 3 11.24 14.15 -2.56
N ILE A 4 11.89 13.17 -3.19
CA ILE A 4 11.20 12.24 -4.09
C ILE A 4 10.26 11.42 -3.21
N SER A 5 8.96 11.64 -3.36
CA SER A 5 7.96 10.78 -2.74
C SER A 5 8.06 9.40 -3.38
N PRO A 6 8.14 8.30 -2.60
CA PRO A 6 8.15 6.95 -3.16
C PRO A 6 6.87 6.63 -3.93
N ILE A 7 5.81 7.42 -3.73
CA ILE A 7 4.53 7.28 -4.39
C ILE A 7 4.17 8.62 -5.05
N PRO A 8 4.16 8.70 -6.39
CA PRO A 8 3.80 9.91 -7.10
C PRO A 8 2.28 10.12 -7.00
N ILE A 9 1.85 11.34 -6.63
CA ILE A 9 0.43 11.73 -6.59
C ILE A 9 -0.08 12.25 -7.94
N LYS A 10 0.86 12.60 -8.84
CA LYS A 10 0.58 13.07 -10.19
C LYS A 10 1.00 12.02 -11.22
N ASP A 11 0.32 12.01 -12.35
CA ASP A 11 0.71 11.21 -13.51
C ASP A 11 1.79 11.92 -14.36
N GLU A 12 2.16 11.30 -15.48
CA GLU A 12 3.17 11.83 -16.41
C GLU A 12 2.77 13.14 -17.09
N SER A 13 1.48 13.45 -17.14
CA SER A 13 0.96 14.72 -17.66
C SER A 13 0.96 15.84 -16.61
N GLY A 14 1.22 15.51 -15.34
CA GLY A 14 1.22 16.44 -14.22
C GLY A 14 -0.13 16.61 -13.53
N GLU A 15 -1.13 15.83 -13.93
CA GLU A 15 -2.48 15.81 -13.38
C GLU A 15 -2.59 14.87 -12.18
N LEU A 16 -3.60 15.07 -11.33
CA LEU A 16 -3.82 14.22 -10.16
C LEU A 16 -4.24 12.81 -10.58
N ARG A 17 -3.54 11.81 -10.04
CA ARG A 17 -3.93 10.40 -10.18
C ARG A 17 -5.23 10.15 -9.44
N ALA A 18 -6.00 9.17 -9.90
CA ALA A 18 -7.20 8.75 -9.20
C ALA A 18 -6.83 8.26 -7.78
N LEU A 19 -7.67 8.59 -6.80
CA LEU A 19 -7.42 8.24 -5.40
C LEU A 19 -7.19 6.73 -5.22
N GLN A 20 -7.92 5.90 -5.95
CA GLN A 20 -7.78 4.44 -5.93
C GLN A 20 -6.39 3.96 -6.37
N ASP A 21 -5.75 4.64 -7.32
CA ASP A 21 -4.41 4.28 -7.79
C ASP A 21 -3.35 4.66 -6.76
N VAL A 22 -3.49 5.84 -6.15
CA VAL A 22 -2.60 6.28 -5.08
C VAL A 22 -2.80 5.41 -3.82
N GLU A 23 -4.04 5.07 -3.48
CA GLU A 23 -4.36 4.17 -2.37
C GLU A 23 -3.75 2.78 -2.58
N ARG A 24 -3.88 2.21 -3.79
CA ARG A 24 -3.26 0.94 -4.17
C ARG A 24 -1.74 0.97 -3.93
N ASP A 25 -1.06 2.00 -4.44
CA ASP A 25 0.39 2.10 -4.33
C ASP A 25 0.83 2.29 -2.86
N ILE A 26 0.06 3.05 -2.06
CA ILE A 26 0.32 3.22 -0.61
C ILE A 26 0.20 1.88 0.11
N LEU A 27 -0.84 1.11 -0.20
CA LEU A 27 -1.07 -0.19 0.42
C LEU A 27 0.03 -1.18 0.05
N GLN A 28 0.41 -1.27 -1.22
CA GLN A 28 1.51 -2.15 -1.64
C GLN A 28 2.83 -1.73 -0.99
N TYR A 29 3.19 -0.44 -1.04
CA TYR A 29 4.41 0.05 -0.41
C TYR A 29 4.44 -0.24 1.09
N ALA A 30 3.31 -0.07 1.79
CA ALA A 30 3.24 -0.36 3.22
C ALA A 30 3.40 -1.87 3.51
N ILE A 31 2.75 -2.73 2.71
CA ILE A 31 2.90 -4.18 2.83
C ILE A 31 4.36 -4.58 2.64
N ASP A 32 5.02 -4.08 1.60
CA ASP A 32 6.42 -4.38 1.31
C ASP A 32 7.35 -3.83 2.40
N PHE A 33 7.15 -2.58 2.82
CA PHE A 33 8.00 -1.91 3.81
C PHE A 33 7.95 -2.56 5.21
N TYR A 34 6.82 -3.18 5.55
CA TYR A 34 6.64 -3.90 6.81
C TYR A 34 6.73 -5.42 6.64
N ASP A 35 7.36 -5.92 5.58
CA ASP A 35 7.56 -7.36 5.31
C ASP A 35 6.26 -8.17 5.46
N GLY A 36 5.16 -7.63 4.95
CA GLY A 36 3.81 -8.18 5.02
C GLY A 36 3.24 -8.40 6.42
N HIS A 37 3.80 -7.78 7.46
CA HIS A 37 3.25 -7.79 8.81
C HIS A 37 1.92 -7.00 8.89
N MET A 38 0.82 -7.63 8.47
CA MET A 38 -0.50 -7.01 8.30
C MET A 38 -1.01 -6.25 9.53
N SER A 39 -0.72 -6.74 10.73
CA SER A 39 -1.09 -6.06 11.97
C SER A 39 -0.37 -4.70 12.10
N GLU A 40 0.93 -4.63 11.79
CA GLU A 40 1.69 -3.39 11.81
C GLU A 40 1.27 -2.46 10.66
N VAL A 41 1.06 -3.00 9.46
CA VAL A 41 0.53 -2.24 8.30
C VAL A 41 -0.78 -1.55 8.66
N SER A 42 -1.76 -2.30 9.18
CA SER A 42 -3.07 -1.76 9.55
C SER A 42 -2.97 -0.67 10.63
N ARG A 43 -2.12 -0.88 11.65
CA ARG A 43 -1.87 0.08 12.73
C ARG A 43 -1.24 1.37 12.20
N ARG A 44 -0.28 1.26 11.28
CA ARG A 44 0.47 2.39 10.73
C ARG A 44 -0.35 3.21 9.75
N LEU A 45 -1.20 2.55 8.96
CA LEU A 45 -2.15 3.21 8.06
C LEU A 45 -3.39 3.76 8.79
N GLY A 46 -3.59 3.41 10.06
CA GLY A 46 -4.72 3.88 10.87
C GLY A 46 -6.06 3.28 10.43
N ILE A 47 -6.05 2.12 9.78
CA ILE A 47 -7.25 1.41 9.30
C ILE A 47 -7.42 0.07 10.02
N GLY A 48 -8.66 -0.38 10.14
CA GLY A 48 -8.94 -1.72 10.67
C GLY A 48 -8.39 -2.82 9.77
N ARG A 49 -7.98 -3.95 10.36
CA ARG A 49 -7.51 -5.14 9.59
C ARG A 49 -8.52 -5.62 8.56
N SER A 50 -9.82 -5.59 8.87
CA SER A 50 -10.88 -5.95 7.91
C SER A 50 -10.90 -5.04 6.69
N THR A 51 -10.68 -3.74 6.88
CA THR A 51 -10.54 -2.77 5.79
C THR A 51 -9.30 -3.05 4.96
N LEU A 52 -8.15 -3.28 5.61
CA LEU A 52 -6.90 -3.63 4.93
C LEU A 52 -7.08 -4.87 4.05
N TYR A 53 -7.58 -5.98 4.60
CA TYR A 53 -7.80 -7.21 3.83
C TYR A 53 -8.84 -7.08 2.72
N ARG A 54 -9.86 -6.22 2.89
CA ARG A 54 -10.81 -5.92 1.81
C ARG A 54 -10.11 -5.21 0.65
N LYS A 55 -9.28 -4.21 0.96
CA LYS A 55 -8.54 -3.43 -0.04
C LYS A 55 -7.46 -4.23 -0.74
N VAL A 56 -6.74 -5.08 -0.02
CA VAL A 56 -5.79 -6.05 -0.60
C VAL A 56 -6.45 -6.91 -1.67
N ARG A 57 -7.66 -7.43 -1.40
CA ARG A 57 -8.41 -8.22 -2.40
C ARG A 57 -8.99 -7.37 -3.53
N GLU A 58 -9.50 -6.18 -3.22
CA GLU A 58 -10.06 -5.23 -4.20
C GLU A 58 -9.03 -4.80 -5.24
N TYR A 59 -7.77 -4.68 -4.80
CA TYR A 59 -6.66 -4.23 -5.64
C TYR A 59 -5.71 -5.33 -6.09
N ASP A 60 -6.02 -6.59 -5.80
CA ASP A 60 -5.19 -7.75 -6.13
C ASP A 60 -3.71 -7.58 -5.70
N LEU A 61 -3.51 -7.07 -4.48
CA LEU A 61 -2.17 -6.77 -3.95
C LEU A 61 -1.42 -8.04 -3.58
N ASP A 62 -0.11 -8.05 -3.83
CA ASP A 62 0.74 -9.17 -3.45
C ASP A 62 1.08 -9.11 -1.96
N VAL A 63 0.81 -10.21 -1.27
CA VAL A 63 1.03 -10.40 0.17
C VAL A 63 2.11 -11.45 0.42
N ARG A 64 2.97 -11.77 -0.57
CA ARG A 64 4.11 -12.70 -0.43
C ARG A 64 5.15 -12.21 0.59
N ALA A 65 4.82 -12.35 1.86
CA ALA A 65 5.75 -12.34 2.97
C ALA A 65 5.42 -13.42 4.03
N GLU A 66 4.25 -14.08 3.97
CA GLU A 66 3.89 -15.14 4.93
C GLU A 66 4.40 -16.55 4.56
N ARG A 67 5.09 -16.74 3.43
CA ARG A 67 5.45 -18.11 2.95
C ARG A 67 6.84 -18.62 3.30
N GLU A 68 7.67 -17.89 4.05
CA GLU A 68 9.01 -18.37 4.43
C GLU A 68 9.18 -18.68 5.92
N ALA A 69 8.11 -18.69 6.72
CA ALA A 69 8.17 -18.92 8.17
C ALA A 69 7.24 -20.03 8.70
N SER A 70 7.03 -21.12 7.96
CA SER A 70 6.42 -22.35 8.51
C SER A 70 7.03 -23.61 7.92
#